data_AF-A0A176Z2Y7-F1
#
_entry.id   AF-A0A176Z2Y7-F1
#
_cell.length_a   1.000
_cell.length_b   1.000
_cell.length_c   1.000
_cell.angle_alpha   90.00
_cell.angle_beta   90.00
_cell.angle_gamma   90.00
#
_symmetry.space_group_name_H-M   'P 1'
#
loop_
_entity.id
_entity.type
_entity.pdbx_description
1 polymer ?
#
loop_
_entity_poly.entity_id
_entity_poly.type
_entity_poly.pdbx_seq_one_letter_code
_entity_poly.pdbx_strand_id
1 'polypeptide(L)' 'MRLSEWEVKMDARFALIRVHDESIRRYQRLLNTRLTDLEREYIESRISEARSTLQSILEARGETRFRKIADHGAGTTEC' A
#
# COMPACT_ATOMS: atom_id res chain seq x y z
N MET A 1 17.54 -10.85 -30.38
CA MET A 1 17.06 -9.61 -29.73
C MET A 1 17.11 -9.84 -28.23
N ARG A 2 18.17 -9.36 -27.55
CA ARG A 2 18.33 -9.52 -26.10
C ARG A 2 17.63 -8.32 -25.47
N LEU A 3 16.40 -8.50 -24.99
CA LEU A 3 15.76 -7.50 -24.13
C LEU A 3 16.75 -7.20 -23.01
N SER A 4 17.09 -5.92 -22.87
CA SER A 4 18.11 -5.53 -21.91
C SER A 4 17.62 -5.93 -20.51
N GLU A 5 18.52 -6.47 -19.69
CA GLU A 5 18.22 -6.85 -18.30
C GLU A 5 17.57 -5.70 -17.51
N TRP A 6 17.82 -4.46 -17.95
CA TRP A 6 17.22 -3.23 -17.45
C TRP A 6 15.74 -3.05 -17.77
N GLU A 7 15.27 -3.47 -18.95
CA GLU A 7 13.87 -3.36 -19.37
C GLU A 7 13.01 -4.37 -18.61
N VAL A 8 13.47 -5.63 -18.52
CA VAL A 8 12.81 -6.69 -17.73
C VAL A 8 12.76 -6.32 -16.24
N LYS A 9 13.82 -5.71 -15.71
CA LYS A 9 13.88 -5.30 -14.29
C LYS A 9 13.02 -4.08 -13.99
N MET A 10 12.75 -3.21 -14.97
CA MET A 10 11.78 -2.12 -14.79
C MET A 10 10.35 -2.65 -14.83
N ASP A 11 10.03 -3.51 -15.80
CA ASP A 11 8.71 -4.15 -15.89
C ASP A 11 8.37 -4.99 -14.66
N ALA A 12 9.32 -5.80 -14.17
CA ALA A 12 9.13 -6.58 -12.95
C ALA A 12 8.83 -5.70 -11.72
N ARG A 13 9.47 -4.53 -11.62
CA ARG A 13 9.26 -3.59 -10.51
C ARG A 13 7.92 -2.85 -10.62
N PHE A 14 7.48 -2.48 -11.83
CA PHE A 14 6.14 -1.93 -12.04
C PHE A 14 5.04 -2.96 -11.79
N ALA A 15 5.26 -4.22 -12.18
CA ALA A 15 4.36 -5.33 -11.89
C ALA A 15 4.22 -5.54 -10.37
N LEU A 16 5.32 -5.49 -9.62
CA LEU A 16 5.29 -5.56 -8.16
C LEU A 16 4.49 -4.41 -7.54
N ILE A 17 4.72 -3.16 -7.97
CA ILE A 17 3.96 -2.00 -7.50
C ILE A 17 2.47 -2.20 -7.75
N ARG A 18 2.09 -2.65 -8.95
CA ARG A 18 0.70 -2.94 -9.34
C ARG A 18 0.06 -4.01 -8.46
N VAL A 19 0.77 -5.11 -8.19
CA VAL A 19 0.29 -6.22 -7.36
C VAL A 19 0.04 -5.78 -5.92
N HIS A 20 0.95 -5.00 -5.33
CA HIS A 20 0.77 -4.52 -3.96
C HIS A 20 -0.38 -3.51 -3.86
N ASP A 21 -0.52 -2.63 -4.85
CA ASP A 21 -1.61 -1.65 -4.92
C ASP A 21 -2.99 -2.32 -5.11
N GLU A 22 -3.07 -3.37 -5.93
CA GLU A 22 -4.26 -4.22 -6.04
C GLU A 22 -4.58 -4.94 -4.73
N SER A 23 -3.57 -5.48 -4.06
CA SER A 23 -3.73 -6.16 -2.77
C SER A 23 -4.30 -5.22 -1.71
N ILE A 24 -3.78 -3.99 -1.61
CA ILE A 24 -4.29 -2.96 -0.69
C ILE A 24 -5.76 -2.65 -1.00
N ARG A 25 -6.11 -2.39 -2.26
CA ARG A 25 -7.51 -2.12 -2.65
C ARG A 25 -8.44 -3.28 -2.29
N ARG A 26 -8.00 -4.51 -2.52
CA ARG A 26 -8.78 -5.71 -2.19
C ARG A 26 -9.00 -5.83 -0.68
N TYR A 27 -7.97 -5.66 0.13
CA TYR A 27 -8.07 -5.71 1.58
C TYR A 27 -8.94 -4.58 2.15
N GLN A 28 -8.85 -3.37 1.58
CA GLN A 28 -9.76 -2.27 1.93
C GLN A 28 -11.23 -2.58 1.62
N ARG A 29 -11.51 -3.30 0.51
CA ARG A 29 -12.87 -3.76 0.22
C ARG A 29 -13.34 -4.82 1.21
N LEU A 30 -12.46 -5.74 1.63
CA LEU A 30 -12.78 -6.77 2.62
C LEU A 30 -13.13 -6.15 3.98
N LEU A 31 -12.46 -5.08 4.38
CA LEU A 31 -12.77 -4.36 5.64
C LEU A 31 -14.19 -3.79 5.73
N ASN A 32 -14.87 -3.60 4.59
CA ASN A 32 -16.26 -3.16 4.52
C ASN A 32 -17.28 -4.32 4.66
N THR A 33 -16.81 -5.56 4.76
CA THR A 33 -17.66 -6.74 4.93
C THR A 33 -17.79 -7.12 6.41
N ARG A 34 -18.64 -8.11 6.72
CA ARG A 34 -18.75 -8.65 8.07
C ARG A 34 -17.53 -9.54 8.34
N LEU A 35 -16.65 -9.05 9.20
CA LEU A 35 -15.43 -9.71 9.63
C LEU A 35 -15.44 -9.82 11.16
N THR A 36 -14.83 -10.88 11.67
CA THR A 36 -14.45 -10.98 13.09
C THR A 36 -13.31 -10.01 13.39
N ASP A 37 -13.10 -9.71 14.67
CA ASP A 37 -12.01 -8.81 15.10
C ASP A 37 -10.64 -9.37 14.71
N LEU A 38 -10.45 -10.69 14.78
CA LEU A 38 -9.22 -11.35 14.35
C LEU A 38 -8.97 -11.23 12.84
N GLU A 39 -10.02 -11.40 12.02
CA GLU A 39 -9.91 -11.23 10.57
C GLU A 39 -9.61 -9.78 10.19
N ARG A 40 -10.21 -8.82 10.92
CA ARG A 40 -9.95 -7.39 10.75
C ARG A 40 -8.49 -7.06 11.07
N GLU A 41 -8.00 -7.48 12.23
CA GLU A 41 -6.60 -7.26 12.65
C GLU A 41 -5.62 -7.88 11.66
N TYR A 42 -5.90 -9.10 11.20
CA TYR A 42 -5.11 -9.76 10.17
C TYR A 42 -5.07 -8.92 8.88
N ILE A 43 -6.23 -8.48 8.38
CA ILE A 43 -6.33 -7.70 7.14
C ILE A 43 -5.59 -6.35 7.27
N GLU A 44 -5.72 -5.67 8.41
CA GLU A 44 -5.02 -4.40 8.68
C GLU A 44 -3.50 -4.58 8.70
N SER A 45 -3.02 -5.64 9.35
CA SER A 45 -1.61 -6.03 9.34
C SER A 45 -1.10 -6.28 7.91
N ARG A 46 -1.86 -7.01 7.09
CA ARG A 46 -1.51 -7.27 5.68
C ARG A 46 -1.49 -6.00 4.82
N ILE A 47 -2.38 -5.04 5.08
CA ILE A 47 -2.34 -3.73 4.41
C ILE A 47 -1.07 -2.97 4.80
N SER A 48 -0.70 -2.97 6.08
CA SER A 48 0.50 -2.29 6.59
C SER A 48 1.77 -2.85 5.94
N GLU A 49 1.91 -4.17 5.88
CA GLU A 49 3.04 -4.86 5.25
C GLU A 49 3.14 -4.57 3.75
N ALA A 50 2.00 -4.58 3.03
CA ALA A 50 1.96 -4.25 1.61
C ALA A 50 2.37 -2.78 1.35
N ARG A 51 1.95 -1.85 2.21
CA ARG A 51 2.35 -0.43 2.13
C ARG A 51 3.83 -0.24 2.42
N SER A 52 4.37 -0.92 3.43
CA SER A 52 5.80 -0.87 3.76
C SER A 52 6.64 -1.39 2.59
N THR A 53 6.25 -2.50 1.99
CA THR A 53 6.94 -3.07 0.81
C THR A 53 6.91 -2.10 -0.38
N LEU A 54 5.75 -1.50 -0.66
CA LEU A 54 5.62 -0.47 -1.69
C LEU A 54 6.50 0.75 -1.42
N GLN A 55 6.53 1.21 -0.17
CA GLN A 55 7.34 2.34 0.24
C GLN A 55 8.82 2.05 0.00
N SER A 56 9.32 0.87 0.40
CA SER A 56 10.71 0.48 0.14
C SER A 56 11.03 0.40 -1.36
N ILE A 57 10.10 -0.08 -2.19
CA ILE A 57 10.27 -0.13 -3.66
C ILE A 57 10.35 1.29 -4.25
N LEU A 58 9.55 2.22 -3.76
CA LEU A 58 9.52 3.62 -4.22
C LEU A 58 10.71 4.44 -3.73
N GLU A 59 11.13 4.24 -2.48
CA GLU A 59 12.35 4.82 -1.92
C GLU A 59 13.58 4.35 -2.70
N ALA A 60 13.65 3.06 -3.03
CA ALA A 60 14.69 2.52 -3.90
C ALA A 60 14.65 3.09 -5.34
N ARG A 61 13.52 3.69 -5.76
CA ARG A 61 13.34 4.36 -7.06
C ARG A 61 13.67 5.86 -7.01
N GLY A 62 13.84 6.44 -5.82
CA GLY A 62 14.01 7.89 -5.63
C GLY A 62 12.71 8.70 -5.79
N GLU A 63 11.55 8.05 -5.78
CA GLU A 63 10.24 8.68 -5.96
C GLU A 63 9.48 8.71 -4.63
N THR A 64 9.83 9.64 -3.74
CA THR A 64 9.08 9.82 -2.49
C THR A 64 7.95 10.83 -2.68
N ARG A 65 6.68 10.41 -2.56
CA ARG A 65 5.62 11.08 -1.76
C ARG A 65 4.24 10.42 -1.95
N PHE A 66 3.87 9.47 -1.09
CA PHE A 66 2.46 9.31 -0.71
C PHE A 66 2.17 10.29 0.43
N ARG A 67 1.48 11.38 0.07
CA ARG A 67 1.03 12.43 0.98
C ARG A 67 0.18 11.79 2.08
N LYS A 68 0.64 11.95 3.33
CA LYS A 68 -0.13 11.70 4.56
C LYS A 68 -1.58 12.16 4.38
N ILE A 69 -2.50 11.21 4.38
CA ILE A 69 -3.88 11.48 4.78
C ILE A 69 -3.87 11.20 6.28
N ALA A 70 -3.44 12.18 7.05
CA ALA A 70 -3.53 12.15 8.51
C ALA A 70 -3.99 13.53 8.97
N ASP A 71 -5.12 13.51 9.66
CA ASP A 71 -5.47 14.37 10.78
C ASP A 71 -5.86 15.82 10.49
N HIS A 72 -7.13 16.04 10.14
CA HIS A 72 -7.89 17.21 10.63
C HIS A 72 -9.25 16.74 11.16
N GLY A 73 -9.20 16.00 12.28
CA GLY A 73 -10.32 15.82 13.21
C GLY A 73 -10.05 16.64 14.47
N ALA A 74 -9.94 17.96 14.35
CA ALA A 74 -9.90 18.86 15.49
C ALA A 74 -11.33 19.17 15.95
N GLY A 75 -11.91 18.24 16.70
CA GLY A 75 -13.09 18.51 17.52
C GLY A 75 -12.68 19.24 18.79
N THR A 76 -12.51 20.56 18.71
CA THR A 76 -12.49 21.44 19.88
C THR A 76 -13.92 21.95 20.11
N THR A 77 -14.71 21.22 20.89
CA THR A 77 -15.82 21.80 21.63
C THR A 77 -15.27 22.10 23.02
N GLU A 78 -14.91 23.36 23.20
CA GLU A 78 -14.56 23.97 24.48
C GLU A 78 -15.87 24.18 25.28
N CYS A 79 -15.90 23.72 26.53
CA CYS A 79 -16.85 24.13 27.57
C CYS A 79 -16.07 24.88 28.64
#